data_AF-A0A7S4M2W1-F1
#
_entry.id   AF-A0A7S4M2W1-F1
#
_cell.length_a   1.000
_cell.length_b   1.000
_cell.length_c   1.000
_cell.angle_alpha   90.00
_cell.angle_beta   90.00
_cell.angle_gamma   90.00
#
_symmetry.space_group_name_H-M   'P 1'
#
loop_
_entity.id
_entity.type
_entity.pdbx_description
1 polymer ?
#
loop_
_entity_poly.entity_id
_entity_poly.type
_entity_poly.pdbx_seq_one_letter_code
_entity_poly.pdbx_strand_id
1 'polypeptide(L)'
;MTAASTDDQSRTAALYVPDLNAGGLDVITKGLIQVWYSTNTLQKLEAEIVHASPLRLACLSCPSVYFHLSEEARAKCGASNFEYDRRWADDKNFVFYDCYAPSNVEESLHGQFDFLIADPPSLQTSVLENYATTIRLLAAPGARILFSTFDSFQPTMSELLGLSPQRFKPALPGLGYAESGRWSFYANFASVALCLPNEELANAGAADEPDDGWAEGFHTPQHEI
;
A
#
# COMPACT_ATOMS: atom_id res chain seq x y z
N MET A 1 8.11 18.32 -39.02
CA MET A 1 8.58 18.62 -37.65
C MET A 1 7.37 18.47 -36.74
N THR A 2 7.15 17.26 -36.25
CA THR A 2 6.01 16.91 -35.38
C THR A 2 6.32 17.35 -33.96
N ALA A 3 5.43 18.16 -33.39
CA ALA A 3 5.48 18.60 -32.01
C ALA A 3 5.39 17.37 -31.10
N ALA A 4 6.44 17.12 -30.32
CA ALA A 4 6.38 16.23 -29.18
C ALA A 4 5.48 16.89 -28.13
N SER A 5 4.45 16.16 -27.75
CA SER A 5 3.37 16.57 -26.84
C SER A 5 3.92 17.02 -25.49
N THR A 6 3.51 18.20 -25.04
CA THR A 6 3.69 18.74 -23.69
C THR A 6 3.03 17.90 -22.58
N ASP A 7 2.32 16.84 -22.95
CA ASP A 7 1.61 15.93 -22.03
C ASP A 7 2.51 14.86 -21.39
N ASP A 8 3.71 14.64 -21.94
CA ASP A 8 4.68 13.67 -21.40
C ASP A 8 5.51 14.27 -20.24
N GLN A 9 5.79 15.58 -20.32
CA GLN A 9 6.56 16.32 -19.30
C GLN A 9 5.74 16.66 -18.04
N SER A 10 4.41 16.79 -18.15
CA SER A 10 3.52 16.99 -16.99
C SER A 10 3.37 15.72 -16.15
N ARG A 11 3.43 14.54 -16.78
CA ARG A 11 3.37 13.23 -16.11
C ARG A 11 4.64 12.87 -15.37
N THR A 12 5.80 13.34 -15.85
CA THR A 12 7.08 13.14 -15.16
C THR A 12 7.30 14.10 -13.98
N ALA A 13 6.46 15.13 -13.83
CA ALA A 13 6.65 16.18 -12.82
C ALA A 13 5.96 15.92 -11.46
N ALA A 14 5.27 14.79 -11.28
CA ALA A 14 4.50 14.48 -10.06
C ALA A 14 5.21 13.59 -9.03
N LEU A 15 6.46 13.17 -9.28
CA LEU A 15 7.14 12.09 -8.53
C LEU A 15 8.22 12.57 -7.55
N TYR A 16 8.06 13.72 -6.89
CA TYR A 16 9.03 14.10 -5.85
C TYR A 16 8.64 13.56 -4.47
N VAL A 17 8.79 12.24 -4.29
CA VAL A 17 9.01 11.64 -2.98
C VAL A 17 10.54 11.54 -2.82
N PRO A 18 11.17 12.27 -1.89
CA PRO A 18 12.57 12.05 -1.56
C PRO A 18 12.78 10.56 -1.25
N ASP A 19 13.78 9.94 -1.90
CA ASP A 19 14.20 8.54 -1.73
C ASP A 19 13.44 7.45 -2.53
N LEU A 20 12.72 7.77 -3.63
CA LEU A 20 12.18 6.75 -4.57
C LEU A 20 13.24 5.82 -5.19
N ASN A 21 14.53 6.17 -5.08
CA ASN A 21 15.63 5.31 -5.53
C ASN A 21 15.69 3.99 -4.74
N ALA A 22 15.17 3.95 -3.51
CA ALA A 22 15.15 2.73 -2.71
C ALA A 22 14.26 1.68 -3.39
N GLY A 23 14.85 0.53 -3.74
CA GLY A 23 14.13 -0.54 -4.44
C GLY A 23 13.74 -0.22 -5.89
N GLY A 24 14.23 0.87 -6.49
CA GLY A 24 13.87 1.24 -7.86
C GLY A 24 12.40 1.61 -8.04
N LEU A 25 11.76 2.17 -7.00
CA LEU A 25 10.35 2.58 -6.99
C LEU A 25 10.07 3.75 -7.95
N ASP A 26 11.11 4.45 -8.38
CA ASP A 26 11.08 5.45 -9.44
C ASP A 26 10.76 4.87 -10.83
N VAL A 27 10.99 3.57 -11.03
CA VAL A 27 10.61 2.85 -12.25
C VAL A 27 9.14 2.44 -12.15
N ILE A 28 8.32 2.84 -13.13
CA ILE A 28 6.91 2.42 -13.19
C ILE A 28 6.77 1.26 -14.17
N THR A 29 6.18 0.16 -13.70
CA THR A 29 5.90 -1.02 -14.52
C THR A 29 4.60 -0.83 -15.29
N LYS A 30 4.68 -0.90 -16.62
CA LYS A 30 3.52 -0.68 -17.49
C LYS A 30 2.41 -1.69 -17.20
N GLY A 31 1.19 -1.19 -16.98
CA GLY A 31 0.00 -2.00 -16.72
C GLY A 31 -0.26 -2.27 -15.23
N LEU A 32 0.55 -1.71 -14.34
CA LEU A 32 0.32 -1.75 -12.89
C LEU A 32 -0.05 -0.35 -12.39
N ILE A 33 -0.93 -0.31 -11.40
CA ILE A 33 -1.23 0.90 -10.62
C ILE A 33 -0.23 0.93 -9.48
N GLN A 34 0.65 1.93 -9.48
CA GLN A 34 1.75 2.06 -8.55
C GLN A 34 1.75 3.48 -7.98
N VAL A 35 1.41 3.60 -6.70
CA VAL A 35 1.33 4.86 -5.95
C VAL A 35 2.15 4.72 -4.67
N TRP A 36 2.87 5.79 -4.30
CA TRP A 36 3.86 5.72 -3.22
C TRP A 36 3.54 6.70 -2.11
N TYR A 37 3.69 6.24 -0.87
CA TYR A 37 3.54 7.10 0.30
C TYR A 37 4.63 8.18 0.35
N SER A 38 4.28 9.32 0.94
CA SER A 38 5.26 10.36 1.28
C SER A 38 6.31 9.82 2.26
N THR A 39 7.48 10.47 2.29
CA THR A 39 8.54 10.13 3.25
C THR A 39 8.07 10.23 4.70
N ASN A 40 7.26 11.23 5.06
CA ASN A 40 6.75 11.35 6.43
C ASN A 40 5.76 10.23 6.78
N THR A 41 4.89 9.83 5.84
CA THR A 41 4.01 8.67 6.02
C THR A 41 4.85 7.40 6.23
N LEU A 42 5.87 7.16 5.41
CA LEU A 42 6.77 6.02 5.54
C LEU A 42 7.52 6.00 6.89
N GLN A 43 8.02 7.14 7.34
CA GLN A 43 8.68 7.27 8.65
C GLN A 43 7.73 6.95 9.81
N LYS A 44 6.44 7.29 9.70
CA LYS A 44 5.45 6.91 10.73
C LYS A 44 5.17 5.41 10.73
N LEU A 45 5.08 4.81 9.54
CA LEU A 45 4.91 3.36 9.42
C LEU A 45 6.14 2.61 9.94
N GLU A 46 7.35 3.06 9.62
CA GLU A 46 8.59 2.50 10.18
C GLU A 46 8.60 2.59 11.71
N ALA A 47 8.30 3.76 12.27
CA ALA A 47 8.24 3.94 13.72
C ALA A 47 7.22 3.00 14.39
N GLU A 48 6.06 2.80 13.76
CA GLU A 48 5.05 1.85 14.24
C GLU A 48 5.54 0.40 14.17
N ILE A 49 6.18 -0.01 13.08
CA ILE A 49 6.76 -1.35 12.93
C ILE A 49 7.84 -1.58 13.99
N VAL A 50 8.74 -0.62 14.19
CA VAL A 50 9.80 -0.70 15.19
C VAL A 50 9.22 -0.79 16.60
N HIS A 51 8.18 -0.02 16.90
CA HIS A 51 7.49 -0.05 18.19
C HIS A 51 6.78 -1.39 18.42
N ALA A 52 6.04 -1.88 17.43
CA ALA A 52 5.31 -3.13 17.48
C ALA A 52 6.24 -4.35 17.59
N SER A 53 7.48 -4.20 17.10
CA SER A 53 8.55 -5.20 17.10
C SER A 53 8.05 -6.60 16.66
N PRO A 54 7.40 -6.70 15.48
CA PRO A 54 6.88 -7.98 15.00
C PRO A 54 8.02 -8.96 14.69
N LEU A 55 7.72 -10.25 14.81
CA LEU A 55 8.62 -11.32 14.39
C LEU A 55 8.55 -11.55 12.88
N ARG A 56 7.38 -11.31 12.28
CA ARG A 56 7.06 -11.60 10.88
C ARG A 56 6.14 -10.52 10.30
N LEU A 57 6.71 -9.63 9.49
CA LEU A 57 6.00 -8.59 8.75
C LEU A 57 5.66 -9.03 7.32
N ALA A 58 4.39 -8.92 6.91
CA ALA A 58 3.97 -9.03 5.52
C ALA A 58 3.62 -7.65 4.95
N CYS A 59 4.26 -7.25 3.85
CA CYS A 59 3.86 -6.10 3.05
C CYS A 59 3.13 -6.60 1.79
N LEU A 60 1.80 -6.51 1.75
CA LEU A 60 0.94 -6.92 0.64
C LEU A 60 0.74 -5.75 -0.32
N SER A 61 1.35 -5.80 -1.50
CA SER A 61 1.33 -4.72 -2.50
C SER A 61 1.77 -3.37 -1.95
N CYS A 62 2.63 -3.38 -0.93
CA CYS A 62 3.11 -2.18 -0.26
C CYS A 62 4.66 -2.15 -0.27
N PRO A 63 5.29 -2.15 -1.45
CA PRO A 63 6.75 -2.26 -1.57
C PRO A 63 7.45 -1.00 -1.06
N SER A 64 6.77 0.16 -1.08
CA SER A 64 7.29 1.41 -0.51
C SER A 64 7.65 1.27 0.97
N VAL A 65 6.81 0.60 1.76
CA VAL A 65 7.11 0.30 3.18
C VAL A 65 8.25 -0.70 3.29
N TYR A 66 8.23 -1.78 2.51
CA TYR A 66 9.28 -2.81 2.53
C TYR A 66 10.67 -2.21 2.24
N PHE A 67 10.79 -1.40 1.19
CA PHE A 67 12.07 -0.82 0.76
C PHE A 67 12.49 0.41 1.57
N HIS A 68 11.57 1.06 2.29
CA HIS A 68 11.91 2.12 3.24
C HIS A 68 12.65 1.59 4.47
N LEU A 69 12.28 0.39 4.95
CA LEU A 69 13.00 -0.26 6.04
C LEU A 69 14.47 -0.53 5.66
N SER A 70 15.39 -0.40 6.61
CA SER A 70 16.76 -0.87 6.41
C SER A 70 16.81 -2.40 6.27
N GLU A 71 17.88 -2.94 5.67
CA GLU A 71 18.08 -4.39 5.61
C GLU A 71 18.09 -5.05 6.99
N GLU A 72 18.68 -4.37 7.99
CA GLU A 72 18.68 -4.82 9.38
C GLU A 72 17.26 -4.85 9.96
N ALA A 73 16.47 -3.80 9.73
CA ALA A 73 15.09 -3.74 10.20
C ALA A 73 14.24 -4.84 9.53
N ARG A 74 14.37 -5.02 8.21
CA ARG A 74 13.70 -6.11 7.48
C ARG A 74 14.07 -7.48 8.03
N ALA A 75 15.36 -7.72 8.30
CA ALA A 75 15.83 -8.99 8.87
C ALA A 75 15.29 -9.22 10.29
N LYS A 76 15.26 -8.17 11.13
CA LYS A 76 14.78 -8.24 12.50
C LYS A 76 13.30 -8.62 12.61
N CYS A 77 12.48 -8.15 11.67
CA CYS A 77 11.04 -8.45 11.63
C CYS A 77 10.63 -9.50 10.59
N GLY A 78 11.58 -10.22 9.99
CA GLY A 78 11.29 -11.24 8.98
C GLY A 78 10.41 -10.73 7.84
N ALA A 79 10.64 -9.49 7.38
CA ALA A 79 9.79 -8.82 6.40
C ALA A 79 9.74 -9.57 5.07
N SER A 80 8.53 -9.74 4.53
CA SER A 80 8.28 -10.33 3.22
C SER A 80 7.54 -9.33 2.31
N ASN A 81 7.98 -9.19 1.07
CA ASN A 81 7.38 -8.32 0.07
C ASN A 81 6.49 -9.16 -0.87
N PHE A 82 5.17 -9.09 -0.69
CA PHE A 82 4.20 -9.79 -1.52
C PHE A 82 3.79 -8.87 -2.68
N GLU A 83 4.30 -9.18 -3.87
CA GLU A 83 4.13 -8.31 -5.03
C GLU A 83 3.84 -9.06 -6.33
N TYR A 84 3.06 -8.41 -7.19
CA TYR A 84 2.81 -8.89 -8.55
C TYR A 84 3.97 -8.50 -9.47
N ASP A 85 4.56 -7.32 -9.24
CA ASP A 85 5.67 -6.81 -10.03
C ASP A 85 6.94 -7.66 -9.77
N ARG A 86 7.34 -8.42 -10.80
CA ARG A 86 8.49 -9.34 -10.73
C ARG A 86 9.85 -8.64 -10.82
N ARG A 87 9.92 -7.31 -10.90
CA ARG A 87 11.22 -6.60 -10.87
C ARG A 87 12.05 -6.89 -9.63
N TRP A 88 11.41 -7.31 -8.54
CA TRP A 88 12.06 -7.70 -7.28
C TRP A 88 12.19 -9.21 -7.09
N ALA A 89 12.00 -10.02 -8.14
CA ALA A 89 12.04 -11.48 -8.04
C ALA A 89 13.38 -12.03 -7.52
N ASP A 90 14.46 -11.26 -7.63
CA ASP A 90 15.79 -11.62 -7.10
C ASP A 90 15.99 -11.22 -5.62
N ASP A 91 15.05 -10.48 -5.00
CA ASP A 91 15.08 -10.21 -3.56
C ASP A 91 14.72 -11.49 -2.79
N LYS A 92 15.54 -11.84 -1.80
CA LYS A 92 15.39 -13.09 -1.02
C LYS A 92 14.07 -13.19 -0.24
N ASN A 93 13.40 -12.08 0.05
CA ASN A 93 12.12 -12.06 0.75
C ASN A 93 10.95 -11.65 -0.17
N PHE A 94 11.16 -11.64 -1.48
CA PHE A 94 10.08 -11.48 -2.45
C PHE A 94 9.18 -12.71 -2.44
N VAL A 95 7.88 -12.46 -2.47
CA VAL A 95 6.84 -13.47 -2.66
C VAL A 95 5.98 -13.01 -3.82
N PHE A 96 5.91 -13.80 -4.90
CA PHE A 96 4.99 -13.47 -5.98
C PHE A 96 3.55 -13.57 -5.48
N TYR A 97 2.80 -12.48 -5.62
CA TYR A 97 1.43 -12.37 -5.14
C TYR A 97 0.54 -11.74 -6.20
N ASP A 98 -0.50 -12.48 -6.59
CA ASP A 98 -1.59 -11.97 -7.43
C ASP A 98 -2.84 -11.80 -6.57
N CYS A 99 -3.26 -10.55 -6.39
CA CYS A 99 -4.45 -10.22 -5.60
C CYS A 99 -5.76 -10.73 -6.22
N TYR A 100 -5.77 -11.18 -7.49
CA TYR A 100 -6.93 -11.85 -8.11
C TYR A 100 -6.94 -13.37 -7.88
N ALA A 101 -5.86 -13.92 -7.32
CA ALA A 101 -5.77 -15.31 -6.89
C ALA A 101 -5.46 -15.39 -5.38
N PRO A 102 -6.35 -14.89 -4.50
CA PRO A 102 -6.04 -14.63 -3.08
C PRO A 102 -5.70 -15.88 -2.25
N SER A 103 -6.10 -17.07 -2.70
CA SER A 103 -5.77 -18.34 -2.05
C SER A 103 -4.49 -18.98 -2.60
N ASN A 104 -3.88 -18.42 -3.64
CA ASN A 104 -2.64 -18.92 -4.24
C ASN A 104 -1.41 -18.34 -3.54
N VAL A 105 -1.37 -18.47 -2.22
CA VAL A 105 -0.20 -18.20 -1.38
C VAL A 105 0.34 -19.53 -0.88
N GLU A 106 1.66 -19.64 -0.70
CA GLU A 106 2.25 -20.90 -0.25
C GLU A 106 1.75 -21.30 1.14
N GLU A 107 1.36 -22.56 1.32
CA GLU A 107 0.87 -23.06 2.62
C GLU A 107 1.89 -22.91 3.75
N SER A 108 3.19 -22.89 3.41
CA SER A 108 4.30 -22.66 4.36
C SER A 108 4.22 -21.28 5.05
N LEU A 109 3.55 -20.32 4.41
CA LEU A 109 3.37 -18.95 4.86
C LEU A 109 2.08 -18.76 5.68
N HIS A 110 1.21 -19.76 5.74
CA HIS A 110 -0.06 -19.66 6.46
C HIS A 110 0.14 -19.50 7.97
N GLY A 111 -0.57 -18.55 8.57
CA GLY A 111 -0.54 -18.30 10.01
C GLY A 111 0.80 -17.81 10.56
N GLN A 112 1.71 -17.32 9.70
CA GLN A 112 3.07 -16.98 10.10
C GLN A 112 3.28 -15.50 10.45
N PHE A 113 2.39 -14.61 10.03
CA PHE A 113 2.64 -13.16 10.11
C PHE A 113 1.90 -12.52 11.29
N ASP A 114 2.64 -11.88 12.20
CA ASP A 114 2.09 -11.19 13.36
C ASP A 114 1.87 -9.68 13.12
N PHE A 115 2.35 -9.16 11.99
CA PHE A 115 2.00 -7.85 11.46
C PHE A 115 1.82 -7.92 9.95
N LEU A 116 0.67 -7.46 9.44
CA LEU A 116 0.39 -7.32 8.02
C LEU A 116 0.08 -5.87 7.67
N ILE A 117 0.69 -5.37 6.61
CA ILE A 117 0.41 -4.07 6.00
C ILE A 117 -0.04 -4.31 4.57
N ALA A 118 -1.22 -3.81 4.19
CA ALA A 118 -1.80 -3.99 2.86
C ALA A 118 -2.16 -2.66 2.22
N ASP A 119 -1.76 -2.48 0.96
CA ASP A 119 -2.08 -1.32 0.12
C ASP A 119 -2.54 -1.80 -1.27
N PRO A 120 -3.84 -2.07 -1.46
CA PRO A 120 -4.34 -2.62 -2.72
C PRO A 120 -4.18 -1.68 -3.91
N PRO A 121 -3.86 -2.20 -5.12
CA PRO A 121 -3.71 -1.38 -6.33
C PRO A 121 -5.05 -0.92 -6.91
N SER A 122 -6.14 -1.59 -6.57
CA SER A 122 -7.50 -1.29 -7.02
C SER A 122 -8.44 -1.21 -5.83
N LEU A 123 -9.36 -0.24 -5.88
CA LEU A 123 -10.26 0.12 -4.78
C LEU A 123 -11.69 -0.35 -5.08
N GLN A 124 -11.82 -1.56 -5.60
CA GLN A 124 -13.09 -2.23 -5.79
C GLN A 124 -13.34 -3.19 -4.62
N THR A 125 -14.61 -3.32 -4.21
CA THR A 125 -14.99 -4.20 -3.10
C THR A 125 -14.47 -5.63 -3.29
N SER A 126 -14.54 -6.19 -4.50
CA SER A 126 -14.04 -7.54 -4.82
C SER A 126 -12.53 -7.69 -4.57
N VAL A 127 -11.75 -6.65 -4.84
CA VAL A 127 -10.30 -6.65 -4.52
C VAL A 127 -10.09 -6.60 -3.02
N LEU A 128 -10.85 -5.78 -2.28
CA LEU A 128 -10.76 -5.75 -0.81
C LEU A 128 -11.12 -7.11 -0.17
N GLU A 129 -12.13 -7.80 -0.70
CA GLU A 129 -12.50 -9.17 -0.30
C GLU A 129 -11.38 -10.19 -0.56
N ASN A 130 -10.70 -10.06 -1.70
CA ASN A 130 -9.54 -10.89 -2.02
C ASN A 130 -8.40 -10.66 -1.03
N TYR A 131 -8.06 -9.41 -0.73
CA TYR A 131 -7.04 -9.12 0.29
C TYR A 131 -7.45 -9.64 1.67
N ALA A 132 -8.72 -9.52 2.05
CA ALA A 132 -9.20 -10.09 3.30
C ALA A 132 -9.02 -11.62 3.35
N THR A 133 -9.22 -12.31 2.22
CA THR A 133 -8.96 -13.75 2.10
C THR A 133 -7.47 -14.05 2.28
N THR A 134 -6.58 -13.35 1.56
CA THR A 134 -5.13 -13.49 1.70
C THR A 134 -4.66 -13.24 3.13
N ILE A 135 -5.12 -12.14 3.75
CA ILE A 135 -4.76 -11.75 5.12
C ILE A 135 -5.17 -12.85 6.12
N ARG A 136 -6.37 -13.43 5.99
CA ARG A 136 -6.83 -14.51 6.89
C ARG A 136 -5.98 -15.78 6.77
N LEU A 137 -5.44 -16.07 5.58
CA LEU A 137 -4.54 -17.21 5.39
C LEU A 137 -3.17 -16.95 6.04
N LEU A 138 -2.62 -15.75 5.87
CA LEU A 138 -1.27 -15.39 6.32
C LEU A 138 -1.19 -15.04 7.81
N ALA A 139 -2.24 -14.45 8.37
CA ALA A 139 -2.23 -13.88 9.72
C ALA A 139 -2.09 -14.96 10.81
N ALA A 140 -1.09 -14.78 11.67
CA ALA A 140 -0.98 -15.51 12.92
C ALA A 140 -2.14 -15.11 13.87
N PRO A 141 -2.48 -15.97 14.87
CA PRO A 141 -3.47 -15.60 15.88
C PRO A 141 -3.13 -14.28 16.57
N GLY A 142 -4.05 -13.32 16.53
CA GLY A 142 -3.86 -12.00 17.15
C GLY A 142 -2.98 -11.03 16.35
N ALA A 143 -2.71 -11.30 15.07
CA ALA A 143 -1.90 -10.44 14.23
C ALA A 143 -2.46 -9.01 14.15
N ARG A 144 -1.53 -8.05 14.11
CA ARG A 144 -1.81 -6.64 13.85
C ARG A 144 -1.97 -6.44 12.36
N ILE A 145 -3.07 -5.80 11.95
CA ILE A 145 -3.37 -5.54 10.55
C ILE A 145 -3.48 -4.04 10.38
N LEU A 146 -2.73 -3.50 9.42
CA LEU A 146 -2.88 -2.15 8.92
C LEU A 146 -3.24 -2.23 7.43
N PHE A 147 -4.30 -1.54 7.04
CA PHE A 147 -4.83 -1.61 5.70
C PHE A 147 -5.14 -0.21 5.19
N SER A 148 -4.71 0.12 3.98
CA SER A 148 -5.02 1.39 3.33
C SER A 148 -6.07 1.23 2.23
N THR A 149 -7.04 2.13 2.23
CA THR A 149 -8.08 2.22 1.19
C THR A 149 -8.81 3.56 1.33
N PHE A 150 -9.91 3.79 0.61
CA PHE A 150 -10.72 5.00 0.78
C PHE A 150 -11.55 4.99 2.07
N ASP A 151 -11.81 6.20 2.58
CA ASP A 151 -12.66 6.45 3.75
C ASP A 151 -14.08 5.86 3.62
N SER A 152 -14.63 5.87 2.41
CA SER A 152 -15.93 5.30 2.06
C SER A 152 -16.03 3.79 2.30
N PHE A 153 -14.90 3.07 2.35
CA PHE A 153 -14.86 1.63 2.65
C PHE A 153 -14.84 1.31 4.15
N GLN A 154 -15.03 2.28 5.04
CA GLN A 154 -15.07 2.02 6.48
C GLN A 154 -16.01 0.87 6.87
N PRO A 155 -17.28 0.80 6.41
CA PRO A 155 -18.16 -0.31 6.74
C PRO A 155 -17.60 -1.66 6.27
N THR A 156 -17.09 -1.70 5.03
CA THR A 156 -16.48 -2.88 4.41
C THR A 156 -15.26 -3.38 5.19
N MET A 157 -14.36 -2.49 5.58
CA MET A 157 -13.15 -2.86 6.34
C MET A 157 -13.49 -3.38 7.75
N SER A 158 -14.53 -2.83 8.37
CA SER A 158 -15.05 -3.30 9.65
C SER A 158 -15.67 -4.70 9.51
N GLU A 159 -16.47 -4.93 8.47
CA GLU A 159 -17.12 -6.23 8.22
C GLU A 159 -16.11 -7.33 7.85
N LEU A 160 -15.18 -7.04 6.93
CA LEU A 160 -14.25 -8.05 6.42
C LEU A 160 -13.20 -8.45 7.45
N LEU A 161 -12.62 -7.48 8.16
CA LEU A 161 -11.40 -7.68 8.94
C LEU A 161 -11.48 -7.11 10.37
N GLY A 162 -12.61 -6.53 10.76
CA GLY A 162 -12.76 -5.91 12.08
C GLY A 162 -11.90 -4.67 12.27
N LEU A 163 -11.51 -3.99 11.19
CA LEU A 163 -10.61 -2.84 11.27
C LEU A 163 -11.38 -1.55 11.56
N SER A 164 -10.73 -0.64 12.27
CA SER A 164 -11.25 0.70 12.60
C SER A 164 -10.40 1.79 11.93
N PRO A 165 -11.02 2.88 11.46
CA PRO A 165 -10.29 3.98 10.82
C PRO A 165 -9.30 4.63 11.78
N GLN A 166 -8.14 5.00 11.25
CA GLN A 166 -7.10 5.73 11.97
C GLN A 166 -7.20 7.23 11.71
N ARG A 167 -6.73 8.03 12.68
CA ARG A 167 -6.73 9.49 12.54
C ARG A 167 -5.60 9.96 11.62
N PHE A 168 -4.47 9.26 11.66
CA PHE A 168 -3.40 9.45 10.70
C PHE A 168 -3.82 8.89 9.35
N LYS A 169 -3.88 9.74 8.35
CA LYS A 169 -4.19 9.37 6.96
C LYS A 169 -2.90 9.39 6.13
N PRO A 170 -2.69 8.44 5.21
CA PRO A 170 -1.51 8.43 4.36
C PRO A 170 -1.53 9.62 3.41
N ALA A 171 -0.37 10.24 3.23
CA ALA A 171 -0.14 11.16 2.13
C ALA A 171 0.48 10.38 0.96
N LEU A 172 -0.06 10.58 -0.24
CA LEU A 172 0.37 9.95 -1.50
C LEU A 172 0.65 11.08 -2.50
N PRO A 173 1.84 11.69 -2.46
CA PRO A 173 2.17 12.83 -3.33
C PRO A 173 2.05 12.47 -4.81
N GLY A 174 1.55 13.40 -5.61
CA GLY A 174 1.46 13.22 -7.06
C GLY A 174 0.17 12.54 -7.54
N LEU A 175 -0.73 12.20 -6.61
CA LEU A 175 -2.09 11.77 -6.92
C LEU A 175 -3.08 12.79 -6.32
N GLY A 176 -3.55 13.74 -7.14
CA GLY A 176 -4.31 14.90 -6.68
C GLY A 176 -5.55 14.60 -5.82
N TYR A 177 -6.16 13.42 -5.97
CA TYR A 177 -7.29 12.99 -5.12
C TYR A 177 -6.85 12.37 -3.80
N ALA A 178 -5.70 11.70 -3.71
CA ALA A 178 -5.21 11.19 -2.43
C ALA A 178 -4.79 12.33 -1.50
N GLU A 179 -4.35 13.45 -2.06
CA GLU A 179 -4.07 14.69 -1.33
C GLU A 179 -5.33 15.35 -0.74
N SER A 180 -6.54 14.93 -1.14
CA SER A 180 -7.81 15.42 -0.56
C SER A 180 -8.18 14.76 0.78
N GLY A 181 -7.34 13.84 1.28
CA GLY A 181 -7.54 13.15 2.55
C GLY A 181 -8.64 12.08 2.50
N ARG A 182 -9.02 11.59 1.31
CA ARG A 182 -9.97 10.48 1.17
C ARG A 182 -9.32 9.11 1.39
N TRP A 183 -8.01 8.99 1.18
CA TRP A 183 -7.26 7.79 1.55
C TRP A 183 -7.12 7.70 3.07
N SER A 184 -7.35 6.51 3.61
CA SER A 184 -7.38 6.27 5.05
C SER A 184 -6.66 4.97 5.39
N PHE A 185 -6.06 4.95 6.57
CA PHE A 185 -5.62 3.72 7.20
C PHE A 185 -6.71 3.14 8.09
N TYR A 186 -6.79 1.82 8.13
CA TYR A 186 -7.64 1.04 9.00
C TYR A 186 -6.79 0.03 9.77
N ALA A 187 -7.04 -0.14 11.06
CA ALA A 187 -6.29 -1.07 11.89
C ALA A 187 -7.13 -1.77 12.95
N ASN A 188 -6.67 -2.94 13.40
CA ASN A 188 -7.26 -3.68 14.53
C ASN A 188 -6.49 -3.51 15.85
N PHE A 189 -5.53 -2.58 15.90
CA PHE A 189 -4.69 -2.30 17.06
C PHE A 189 -4.67 -0.81 17.38
N ALA A 190 -4.37 -0.48 18.62
CA ALA A 190 -4.15 0.89 19.04
C ALA A 190 -2.70 1.31 18.73
N SER A 191 -2.54 2.49 18.14
CA SER A 191 -1.24 3.10 17.87
C SER A 191 -1.25 4.56 18.27
N VAL A 192 -0.23 4.98 19.03
CA VAL A 192 -0.02 6.39 19.37
C VAL A 192 0.41 7.19 18.14
N ALA A 193 1.15 6.56 17.22
CA ALA A 193 1.57 7.21 15.97
C ALA A 193 0.38 7.44 15.04
N LEU A 194 -0.54 6.47 14.93
CA LEU A 194 -1.68 6.54 14.02
C LEU A 194 -2.91 7.28 14.62
N CYS A 195 -2.88 7.64 15.90
CA CYS A 195 -3.98 8.39 16.54
C CYS A 195 -3.84 9.93 16.42
N LEU A 196 -2.79 10.43 15.78
CA LEU A 196 -2.58 11.85 15.49
C LEU A 196 -2.87 12.13 14.00
N PRO A 197 -3.40 13.31 13.63
CA PRO A 197 -3.62 13.64 12.23
C PRO A 197 -2.29 13.75 11.48
N ASN A 198 -2.29 13.42 10.18
CA ASN A 198 -1.14 13.71 9.34
C ASN A 198 -1.13 15.19 8.96
N GLU A 199 -0.11 15.93 9.42
CA GLU A 199 0.04 17.37 9.17
C GLU A 199 0.23 17.70 7.68
N GLU A 200 0.71 16.75 6.88
CA GLU A 200 0.83 16.90 5.41
C GLU A 200 -0.53 17.16 4.74
N LEU A 201 -1.62 16.71 5.36
CA LEU A 201 -2.98 16.81 4.83
C LEU A 201 -3.77 17.97 5.46
N ALA A 202 -3.15 18.80 6.31
CA ALA A 202 -3.85 19.89 7.00
C ALA A 202 -4.42 20.97 6.06
N ASN A 203 -3.86 21.09 4.84
CA ASN A 203 -4.30 22.04 3.81
C ASN A 203 -4.99 21.36 2.62
N ALA A 204 -5.35 20.08 2.76
CA ALA A 204 -6.09 19.33 1.74
C ALA A 204 -7.44 20.02 1.46
N GLY A 205 -7.58 20.61 0.27
CA GLY A 205 -8.88 21.11 -0.19
C GLY A 205 -9.84 19.93 -0.41
N ALA A 206 -11.15 20.18 -0.31
CA ALA A 206 -12.14 19.22 -0.76
C ALA A 206 -11.98 19.04 -2.28
N ALA A 207 -11.39 17.92 -2.72
CA ALA A 207 -11.43 17.52 -4.12
C ALA A 207 -12.76 16.80 -4.39
N ASP A 208 -13.29 16.98 -5.59
CA ASP A 208 -14.43 16.18 -6.07
C ASP A 208 -14.07 14.70 -6.07
N GLU A 209 -15.06 13.82 -5.87
CA GLU A 209 -14.85 12.38 -6.01
C GLU A 209 -14.32 12.10 -7.42
N PRO A 210 -13.25 11.31 -7.57
CA PRO A 210 -12.92 10.80 -8.88
C PRO A 210 -14.12 10.01 -9.41
N ASP A 211 -14.45 10.23 -10.67
CA ASP A 211 -15.27 9.29 -11.43
C ASP A 211 -14.64 7.88 -11.33
N ASP A 212 -15.43 6.83 -11.47
CA ASP A 212 -14.98 5.43 -11.41
C ASP A 212 -13.82 5.15 -12.40
N GLY A 213 -13.63 6.06 -13.37
CA GLY A 213 -12.52 6.10 -14.31
C GLY A 213 -11.20 6.73 -13.84
N TRP A 214 -10.92 6.95 -12.54
CA TRP A 214 -9.58 7.42 -12.12
C TRP A 214 -8.43 6.49 -12.56
N ALA A 215 -8.76 5.21 -12.76
CA ALA A 215 -7.86 4.22 -13.32
C ALA A 215 -7.79 4.25 -14.86
N GLU A 216 -8.65 5.00 -15.58
CA GLU A 216 -8.75 5.00 -17.06
C GLU A 216 -7.50 5.53 -17.80
N GLY A 217 -6.48 6.00 -17.09
CA GLY A 217 -5.15 6.32 -17.63
C GLY A 217 -4.06 5.31 -17.26
N PHE A 218 -4.29 4.46 -16.25
CA PHE A 218 -3.47 3.31 -15.94
C PHE A 218 -3.93 2.19 -16.86
N HIS A 219 -3.05 1.69 -17.73
CA HIS A 219 -3.44 0.64 -18.68
C HIS A 219 -4.09 -0.53 -17.91
N THR A 220 -5.27 -0.94 -18.38
CA THR A 220 -6.14 -1.97 -17.79
C THR A 220 -5.34 -3.17 -17.27
N PRO A 221 -5.71 -3.75 -16.11
CA PRO A 221 -5.08 -4.96 -15.59
C PRO A 221 -5.07 -6.06 -16.65
N GLN A 222 -4.01 -6.85 -16.70
CA GLN A 222 -3.84 -8.00 -17.61
C GLN A 222 -4.87 -9.14 -17.43
N HIS A 223 -6.00 -8.86 -16.78
CA HIS A 223 -7.13 -9.78 -16.62
C HIS A 223 -8.35 -9.44 -17.49
N GLU A 224 -8.26 -8.42 -18.37
CA GLU A 224 -9.23 -8.15 -19.45
C GLU A 224 -8.60 -8.22 -20.86
N ILE A 225 -7.82 -9.27 -21.13
CA ILE A 225 -7.52 -9.77 -22.49
C ILE A 225 -7.79 -11.27 -22.54
#